data_AF-S4Y3D6-F1
#
_entry.id   AF-S4Y3D6-F1
#
_cell.length_a   1.000
_cell.length_b   1.000
_cell.length_c   1.000
_cell.angle_alpha   90.00
_cell.angle_beta   90.00
_cell.angle_gamma   90.00
#
_symmetry.space_group_name_H-M   'P 1'
#
loop_
_entity.id
_entity.type
_entity.pdbx_description
1 polymer ?
#
loop_
_entity_poly.entity_id
_entity_poly.type
_entity_poly.pdbx_seq_one_letter_code
_entity_poly.pdbx_strand_id
1 'polypeptide(L)'
;MNVQGRLQINRFASIVWLALSMVPLAAGCQVEVADGASEATESASQEVRTGGGEGDACIGLPGLACKPGLFCDYAREAQCGAADQTGVCAPIPALCTKEYRPVCGCDGKTYSNACAANAAGVSVASAGACAALL
;
A
#
# COMPACT_ATOMS: atom_id res chain seq x y z
N MET A 1 40.90 -55.10 -40.50
CA MET A 1 41.20 -53.91 -39.69
C MET A 1 40.81 -52.67 -40.51
N ASN A 2 40.14 -51.62 -40.06
CA ASN A 2 40.14 -51.00 -38.75
C ASN A 2 38.84 -50.15 -38.57
N VAL A 3 37.92 -50.59 -37.71
CA VAL A 3 36.62 -49.94 -37.42
C VAL A 3 36.80 -48.81 -36.37
N GLN A 4 37.91 -48.07 -36.44
CA GLN A 4 38.29 -47.09 -35.41
C GLN A 4 38.46 -45.64 -35.91
N GLY A 5 38.18 -45.33 -37.18
CA GLY A 5 38.45 -44.00 -37.76
C GLY A 5 37.30 -42.98 -37.78
N ARG A 6 36.04 -43.36 -37.53
CA ARG A 6 34.87 -42.44 -37.69
C ARG A 6 33.97 -42.26 -36.46
N LEU A 7 34.12 -43.07 -35.40
CA LEU A 7 33.31 -42.92 -34.19
C LEU A 7 33.92 -42.02 -33.10
N GLN A 8 35.19 -41.61 -33.22
CA GLN A 8 35.88 -40.85 -32.17
C GLN A 8 35.72 -39.32 -32.28
N ILE A 9 35.22 -38.77 -33.40
CA ILE A 9 35.01 -37.31 -33.53
C ILE A 9 33.68 -36.88 -32.88
N ASN A 10 32.69 -37.77 -32.78
CA ASN A 10 31.32 -37.43 -32.35
C ASN A 10 31.02 -37.67 -30.86
N ARG A 11 31.99 -38.12 -30.05
CA ARG A 11 31.82 -38.31 -28.60
C ARG A 11 32.48 -37.23 -27.74
N PHE A 12 33.47 -36.52 -28.27
CA PHE A 12 34.07 -35.38 -27.57
C PHE A 12 33.18 -34.12 -27.62
N ALA A 13 32.35 -33.98 -28.65
CA ALA A 13 31.43 -32.84 -28.78
C ALA A 13 30.29 -32.83 -27.74
N SER A 14 29.76 -33.99 -27.31
CA SER A 14 28.67 -34.03 -26.32
C SER A 14 29.11 -33.79 -24.87
N ILE A 15 30.33 -34.17 -24.48
CA ILE A 15 30.80 -33.96 -23.10
C ILE A 15 31.23 -32.50 -22.90
N VAL A 16 31.80 -31.87 -23.92
CA VAL A 16 32.15 -30.44 -23.90
C VAL A 16 30.90 -29.55 -23.93
N TRP A 17 29.81 -29.99 -24.58
CA TRP A 17 28.52 -29.27 -24.53
C TRP A 17 27.80 -29.37 -23.17
N LEU A 18 27.94 -30.49 -22.45
CA LEU A 18 27.30 -30.67 -21.13
C LEU A 18 28.07 -29.99 -19.98
N ALA A 19 29.38 -29.76 -20.12
CA ALA A 19 30.18 -29.07 -19.11
C ALA A 19 30.13 -27.53 -19.23
N LEU A 20 29.69 -26.98 -20.37
CA LEU A 20 29.59 -25.53 -20.59
C LEU A 20 28.20 -24.93 -20.26
N SER A 21 27.21 -25.75 -19.90
CA SER A 21 25.88 -25.28 -19.46
C SER A 21 25.74 -25.12 -17.94
N MET A 22 26.80 -25.37 -17.17
CA MET A 22 26.85 -25.14 -15.72
C MET A 22 27.74 -23.93 -15.41
N VAL A 23 27.36 -22.77 -15.95
CA VAL A 23 27.88 -21.48 -15.53
C VAL A 23 26.90 -20.92 -14.48
N PRO A 24 27.19 -20.99 -13.17
CA PRO A 24 26.52 -20.14 -12.21
C PRO A 24 27.28 -18.80 -12.22
N LEU A 25 26.99 -17.95 -13.20
CA LEU A 25 27.21 -16.53 -13.01
C LEU A 25 25.88 -15.94 -12.60
N ALA A 26 25.65 -15.98 -11.29
CA ALA A 26 24.85 -14.98 -10.62
C ALA A 26 25.37 -13.61 -11.02
N ALA A 27 24.80 -13.04 -12.08
CA ALA A 27 24.58 -11.61 -12.10
C ALA A 27 23.60 -11.37 -10.95
N GLY A 28 24.15 -11.09 -9.77
CA GLY A 28 23.36 -10.53 -8.69
C GLY A 28 22.64 -9.30 -9.24
N CYS A 29 21.37 -9.15 -8.89
CA CYS A 29 20.82 -7.81 -8.79
C CYS A 29 21.67 -7.10 -7.73
N GLN A 30 22.69 -6.36 -8.16
CA GLN A 30 23.13 -5.20 -7.42
C GLN A 30 21.97 -4.21 -7.51
N VAL A 31 21.04 -4.31 -6.56
CA VAL A 31 20.28 -3.12 -6.20
C VAL A 31 21.30 -2.21 -5.54
N GLU A 32 21.89 -1.34 -6.34
CA GLU A 32 22.53 -0.14 -5.83
C GLU A 32 21.40 0.70 -5.25
N VAL A 33 21.22 0.62 -3.94
CA VAL A 33 20.44 1.61 -3.22
C VAL A 33 21.28 2.88 -3.31
N ALA A 34 20.95 3.74 -4.27
CA ALA A 34 21.44 5.10 -4.26
C ALA A 34 20.83 5.76 -3.02
N ASP A 35 21.63 5.89 -1.96
CA ASP A 35 21.38 6.79 -0.84
C ASP A 35 21.43 8.23 -1.37
N GLY A 36 20.33 8.61 -2.02
CA GLY A 36 20.00 9.99 -2.37
C GLY A 36 19.24 10.60 -1.20
N ALA A 37 19.91 11.52 -0.51
CA ALA A 37 19.48 12.22 0.69
C ALA A 37 17.98 12.57 0.77
N SER A 38 17.32 12.05 1.80
CA SER A 38 16.67 12.91 2.78
C SER A 38 16.95 12.35 4.16
N GLU A 39 17.75 13.09 4.92
CA GLU A 39 17.81 12.98 6.37
C GLU A 39 16.38 12.99 6.93
N ALA A 40 15.94 11.85 7.44
CA ALA A 40 14.99 11.81 8.52
C ALA A 40 15.65 10.95 9.59
N THR A 41 16.39 11.65 10.44
CA THR A 41 16.94 11.17 11.71
C THR A 41 15.97 10.23 12.40
N GLU A 42 16.49 9.03 12.68
CA GLU A 42 16.35 8.25 13.90
C GLU A 42 14.98 8.24 14.57
N SER A 43 14.38 7.05 14.48
CA SER A 43 13.65 6.43 15.59
C SER A 43 14.31 6.71 16.94
N ALA A 44 13.87 7.76 17.62
CA ALA A 44 14.06 7.93 19.06
C ALA A 44 12.89 7.23 19.78
N SER A 45 13.28 6.28 20.60
CA SER A 45 12.41 5.50 21.47
C SER A 45 11.51 6.38 22.35
N GLN A 46 10.22 6.03 22.31
CA GLN A 46 9.23 6.22 23.37
C GLN A 46 8.66 7.63 23.55
N GLU A 47 8.04 8.13 22.49
CA GLU A 47 6.95 9.09 22.61
C GLU A 47 5.63 8.30 22.56
N VAL A 48 4.70 8.61 23.47
CA VAL A 48 3.29 8.22 23.28
C VAL A 48 2.94 8.64 21.87
N ARG A 49 2.61 7.69 20.98
CA ARG A 49 2.28 7.94 19.58
C ARG A 49 1.18 8.98 19.50
N THR A 50 1.58 10.24 19.41
CA THR A 50 0.70 11.33 19.05
C THR A 50 0.41 11.11 17.58
N GLY A 51 -0.87 11.10 17.20
CA GLY A 51 -1.34 10.64 15.90
C GLY A 51 -0.69 11.29 14.68
N GLY A 52 -1.05 10.83 13.48
CA GLY A 52 -0.59 11.40 12.20
C GLY A 52 -1.08 12.85 11.98
N GLY A 53 -0.22 13.71 11.45
CA GLY A 53 -0.55 15.05 10.95
C GLY A 53 -1.23 15.03 9.59
N GLU A 54 -1.58 16.20 9.07
CA GLU A 54 -2.23 16.32 7.75
C GLU A 54 -1.34 15.74 6.65
N GLY A 55 -1.89 14.86 5.81
CA GLY A 55 -1.14 14.15 4.77
C GLY A 55 -0.48 12.86 5.22
N ASP A 56 -0.37 12.60 6.52
CA ASP A 56 0.21 11.35 7.02
C ASP A 56 -0.72 10.16 6.77
N ALA A 57 -0.12 8.98 6.56
CA ALA A 57 -0.88 7.75 6.47
C ALA A 57 -1.55 7.43 7.81
N CYS A 58 -2.80 7.01 7.75
CA CYS A 58 -3.57 6.59 8.92
C CYS A 58 -4.19 5.22 8.71
N ILE A 59 -4.46 4.54 9.82
CA ILE A 59 -5.22 3.31 9.85
C ILE A 59 -6.23 3.38 10.99
N GLY A 60 -7.32 2.61 10.89
CA GLY A 60 -8.41 2.58 11.87
C GLY A 60 -8.03 1.95 13.22
N LEU A 61 -6.74 1.84 13.52
CA LEU A 61 -6.21 1.25 14.73
C LEU A 61 -5.78 2.33 15.74
N PRO A 62 -5.99 2.10 17.05
CA PRO A 62 -5.51 3.00 18.09
C PRO A 62 -3.98 3.10 18.03
N GLY A 63 -3.45 4.34 17.95
CA GLY A 63 -2.01 4.64 17.89
C GLY A 63 -1.48 5.04 16.51
N LEU A 64 -2.26 4.84 15.45
CA LEU A 64 -2.04 5.41 14.11
C LEU A 64 -3.24 6.24 13.64
N ALA A 65 -4.01 6.73 14.62
CA ALA A 65 -5.07 7.70 14.42
C ALA A 65 -4.46 9.06 14.01
N CYS A 66 -5.27 9.93 13.42
CA CYS A 66 -4.86 11.30 13.12
C CYS A 66 -4.87 12.18 14.39
N LYS A 67 -4.13 13.29 14.37
CA LYS A 67 -4.14 14.32 15.41
C LYS A 67 -5.54 14.96 15.55
N PRO A 68 -5.87 15.56 16.71
CA PRO A 68 -7.12 16.29 16.87
C PRO A 68 -7.34 17.34 15.77
N GLY A 69 -8.57 17.43 15.26
CA GLY A 69 -8.92 18.30 14.12
C GLY A 69 -8.74 17.65 12.74
N LEU A 70 -8.19 16.44 12.69
CA LEU A 70 -8.05 15.64 11.48
C LEU A 70 -8.87 14.35 11.59
N PHE A 71 -9.25 13.79 10.44
CA PHE A 71 -9.88 12.47 10.33
C PHE A 71 -9.12 11.62 9.32
N CYS A 72 -9.29 10.30 9.40
CA CYS A 72 -8.69 9.39 8.44
C CYS A 72 -9.59 9.28 7.20
N ASP A 73 -9.16 9.87 6.09
CA ASP A 73 -9.87 9.83 4.81
C ASP A 73 -9.37 8.61 4.00
N TYR A 74 -10.26 7.65 3.76
CA TYR A 74 -9.95 6.47 2.98
C TYR A 74 -10.37 6.66 1.54
N ALA A 75 -9.53 6.19 0.61
CA ALA A 75 -9.98 5.98 -0.76
C ALA A 75 -11.18 5.00 -0.78
N ARG A 76 -12.09 5.15 -1.75
CA ARG A 76 -13.28 4.27 -1.81
C ARG A 76 -12.90 2.81 -2.03
N GLU A 77 -11.84 2.59 -2.78
CA GLU A 77 -11.25 1.29 -3.06
C GLU A 77 -10.62 0.67 -1.80
N ALA A 78 -10.24 1.52 -0.84
CA ALA A 78 -9.68 1.10 0.45
C ALA A 78 -10.72 0.53 1.41
N GLN A 79 -12.01 0.52 1.04
CA GLN A 79 -13.07 -0.17 1.78
C GLN A 79 -13.02 0.17 3.29
N CYS A 80 -12.94 1.46 3.62
CA CYS A 80 -12.84 1.94 5.00
C CYS A 80 -11.66 1.39 5.81
N GLY A 81 -10.56 1.06 5.13
CA GLY A 81 -9.37 0.47 5.73
C GLY A 81 -9.45 -1.06 5.91
N ALA A 82 -10.38 -1.74 5.23
CA ALA A 82 -10.43 -3.19 5.23
C ALA A 82 -9.13 -3.78 4.64
N ALA A 83 -8.71 -4.93 5.17
CA ALA A 83 -7.47 -5.61 4.79
C ALA A 83 -6.21 -4.73 4.96
N ASP A 84 -6.12 -4.02 6.09
CA ASP A 84 -5.00 -3.14 6.46
C ASP A 84 -4.73 -2.02 5.45
N GLN A 85 -5.72 -1.68 4.62
CA GLN A 85 -5.61 -0.56 3.72
C GLN A 85 -5.54 0.75 4.52
N THR A 86 -4.70 1.64 4.05
CA THR A 86 -4.42 2.91 4.72
C THR A 86 -5.28 4.03 4.13
N GLY A 87 -5.52 5.05 4.95
CA GLY A 87 -6.07 6.32 4.53
C GLY A 87 -5.01 7.42 4.66
N VAL A 88 -5.45 8.65 4.44
CA VAL A 88 -4.66 9.86 4.64
C VAL A 88 -5.35 10.76 5.65
N CYS A 89 -4.60 11.30 6.60
CA CYS A 89 -5.11 12.27 7.54
C CYS A 89 -5.49 13.57 6.82
N ALA A 90 -6.77 13.94 6.89
CA ALA A 90 -7.33 15.12 6.26
C ALA A 90 -8.01 16.02 7.29
N PRO A 91 -8.08 17.35 7.06
CA PRO A 91 -8.72 18.27 7.99
C PRO A 91 -10.23 18.04 8.08
N ILE A 92 -10.77 18.09 9.29
CA ILE A 92 -12.22 18.05 9.51
C ILE A 92 -12.80 19.38 9.01
N PRO A 93 -13.74 19.37 8.03
CA PRO A 93 -14.32 20.59 7.52
C PRO A 93 -15.20 21.29 8.57
N ALA A 94 -14.97 22.59 8.76
CA ALA A 94 -15.74 23.40 9.71
C ALA A 94 -17.12 23.85 9.18
N LEU A 95 -17.28 23.90 7.86
CA LEU A 95 -18.47 24.42 7.18
C LEU A 95 -18.83 23.51 6.01
N CYS A 96 -20.11 23.16 5.93
CA CYS A 96 -20.66 22.34 4.84
C CYS A 96 -21.84 23.03 4.18
N THR A 97 -21.97 22.81 2.87
CA THR A 97 -23.19 23.17 2.16
C THR A 97 -24.36 22.30 2.63
N LYS A 98 -25.58 22.80 2.45
CA LYS A 98 -26.82 22.06 2.75
C LYS A 98 -27.35 21.27 1.56
N GLU A 99 -26.51 21.01 0.55
CA GLU A 99 -26.90 20.19 -0.60
C GLU A 99 -27.17 18.75 -0.14
N TYR A 100 -28.26 18.17 -0.62
CA TYR A 100 -28.60 16.79 -0.32
C TYR A 100 -28.08 15.85 -1.41
N ARG A 101 -26.95 15.21 -1.14
CA ARG A 101 -26.28 14.20 -1.97
C ARG A 101 -25.78 13.08 -1.05
N PRO A 102 -26.67 12.17 -0.61
CA PRO A 102 -26.41 11.31 0.51
C PRO A 102 -25.24 10.36 0.26
N VAL A 103 -24.54 10.02 1.35
CA VAL A 103 -23.42 9.07 1.37
C VAL A 103 -23.56 8.13 2.56
N CYS A 104 -23.00 6.93 2.44
CA CYS A 104 -22.84 6.01 3.56
C CYS A 104 -21.44 6.20 4.15
N GLY A 105 -21.38 6.49 5.45
CA GLY A 105 -20.12 6.59 6.18
C GLY A 105 -19.54 5.22 6.50
N CYS A 106 -18.23 5.18 6.76
CA CYS A 106 -17.55 3.98 7.26
C CYS A 106 -18.06 3.51 8.63
N ASP A 107 -18.82 4.34 9.34
CA ASP A 107 -19.51 4.00 10.59
C ASP A 107 -20.92 3.39 10.36
N GLY A 108 -21.31 3.16 9.11
CA GLY A 108 -22.61 2.62 8.74
C GLY A 108 -23.76 3.61 8.83
N LYS A 109 -23.50 4.91 9.05
CA LYS A 109 -24.54 5.93 9.08
C LYS A 109 -24.68 6.64 7.74
N THR A 110 -25.91 7.02 7.41
CA THR A 110 -26.18 7.86 6.25
C THR A 110 -25.99 9.34 6.62
N TYR A 111 -25.21 10.05 5.83
CA TYR A 111 -25.02 11.49 5.93
C TYR A 111 -25.69 12.20 4.75
N SER A 112 -26.14 13.44 4.96
CA SER A 112 -26.81 14.25 3.93
C SER A 112 -25.91 14.57 2.75
N ASN A 113 -24.60 14.68 2.97
CA ASN A 113 -23.56 14.78 1.96
C ASN A 113 -22.19 14.37 2.50
N ALA A 114 -21.19 14.26 1.62
CA ALA A 114 -19.81 13.89 1.97
C ALA A 114 -19.17 14.87 2.97
N CYS A 115 -19.42 16.17 2.82
CA CYS A 115 -18.88 17.15 3.78
C CYS A 115 -19.44 16.89 5.19
N ALA A 116 -20.73 16.61 5.32
CA ALA A 116 -21.35 16.30 6.61
C ALA A 116 -20.78 15.02 7.26
N ALA A 117 -20.42 14.01 6.46
CA ALA A 117 -19.71 12.83 6.95
C ALA A 117 -18.31 13.20 7.47
N ASN A 118 -17.54 13.91 6.66
CA ASN A 118 -16.18 14.32 7.00
C ASN A 118 -16.15 15.28 8.21
N ALA A 119 -17.16 16.15 8.36
CA ALA A 119 -17.33 17.05 9.51
C ALA A 119 -17.59 16.26 10.81
N ALA A 120 -18.14 15.06 10.71
CA ALA A 120 -18.27 14.12 11.83
C ALA A 120 -17.01 13.26 12.03
N GLY A 121 -15.94 13.49 11.26
CA GLY A 121 -14.72 12.70 11.28
C GLY A 121 -14.85 11.33 10.64
N VAL A 122 -15.83 11.15 9.74
CA VAL A 122 -16.15 9.85 9.13
C VAL A 122 -15.86 9.87 7.63
N SER A 123 -15.00 8.96 7.18
CA SER A 123 -14.75 8.73 5.76
C SER A 123 -15.97 8.15 5.05
N VAL A 124 -16.11 8.44 3.76
CA VAL A 124 -17.20 7.94 2.93
C VAL A 124 -16.92 6.51 2.46
N ALA A 125 -17.78 5.58 2.82
CA ALA A 125 -17.73 4.19 2.34
C ALA A 125 -18.28 4.08 0.92
N SER A 126 -19.43 4.71 0.64
CA SER A 126 -20.09 4.64 -0.67
C SER A 126 -20.97 5.86 -0.94
N ALA A 127 -21.25 6.08 -2.23
CA ALA A 127 -22.25 7.05 -2.65
C ALA A 127 -23.67 6.51 -2.41
N GLY A 128 -24.61 7.40 -2.10
CA GLY A 128 -25.97 7.03 -1.72
C GLY A 128 -26.11 6.75 -0.24
N ALA A 129 -27.35 6.62 0.24
CA ALA A 129 -27.61 6.22 1.62
C ALA A 129 -27.09 4.80 1.90
N CYS A 130 -26.79 4.50 3.15
CA CYS A 130 -26.48 3.12 3.56
C CYS A 130 -27.64 2.20 3.23
N ALA A 131 -27.34 0.96 2.87
CA ALA A 131 -28.37 -0.05 2.66
C ALA A 131 -29.17 -0.21 3.95
N ALA A 132 -30.49 -0.09 3.85
CA ALA A 132 -31.37 -0.51 4.94
C ALA A 132 -31.23 -2.03 5.07
N LEU A 133 -30.78 -2.50 6.23
CA LEU A 133 -30.87 -3.92 6.58
C LEU A 133 -32.36 -4.23 6.74
N LEU A 134 -33.00 -4.65 5.65
CA LEU A 134 -34.37 -5.18 5.61
C LEU A 134 -34.36 -6.68 5.85
#